data_AF-A0A929F9Z0-F1
#
_entry.id   AF-A0A929F9Z0-F1
#
_cell.length_a   1.000
_cell.length_b   1.000
_cell.length_c   1.000
_cell.angle_alpha   90.00
_cell.angle_beta   90.00
_cell.angle_gamma   90.00
#
_symmetry.space_group_name_H-M   'P 1'
#
loop_
_entity.id
_entity.type
_entity.pdbx_description
1 polymer ?
#
loop_
_entity_poly.entity_id
_entity_poly.type
_entity_poly.pdbx_seq_one_letter_code
_entity_poly.pdbx_strand_id
1 'polypeptide(L)'
;GPIHGPWSQLNPIKWLANIAGVSLIIGTTLLIKNRSAKKDQKSTYFDWYLVYMAFGLGVTGMGAELTRLAGLAGVSFAVYYIHLMLVWALFAYLPFSKLAHLVYRTVAMTYNEYAGRNF
;
A
#
# COMPACT_ATOMS: atom_id res chain seq x y z
N GLY A 1 14.41 -28.95 -6.73
CA GLY A 1 15.00 -28.74 -5.39
C GLY A 1 14.11 -27.80 -4.63
N PRO A 2 14.15 -27.79 -3.29
CA PRO A 2 13.48 -26.76 -2.51
C PRO A 2 13.95 -25.40 -3.05
N ILE A 3 13.05 -24.44 -3.16
CA ILE A 3 13.38 -23.12 -3.67
C ILE A 3 14.29 -22.46 -2.62
N HIS A 4 15.61 -22.63 -2.78
CA HIS A 4 16.61 -22.16 -1.84
C HIS A 4 17.13 -20.79 -2.24
N GLY A 5 17.20 -19.89 -1.26
CA GLY A 5 17.86 -18.58 -1.37
C GLY A 5 17.01 -17.52 -2.06
N PRO A 6 17.27 -16.23 -1.80
CA PRO A 6 16.47 -15.14 -2.32
C PRO A 6 16.34 -15.24 -3.84
N TRP A 7 15.09 -15.19 -4.32
CA TRP A 7 14.74 -15.30 -5.75
C TRP A 7 15.67 -14.43 -6.61
N SER A 8 16.14 -14.99 -7.73
CA SER A 8 16.98 -14.25 -8.67
C SER A 8 16.33 -12.92 -9.06
N GLN A 9 17.12 -11.85 -9.17
CA GLN A 9 16.64 -10.54 -9.62
C GLN A 9 16.10 -10.55 -11.07
N LEU A 10 16.37 -11.62 -11.82
CA LEU A 10 15.82 -11.84 -13.16
C LEU A 10 14.45 -12.50 -13.17
N ASN A 11 13.88 -12.82 -12.00
CA ASN A 11 12.54 -13.39 -11.94
C ASN A 11 11.50 -12.32 -12.35
N PRO A 12 10.61 -12.60 -13.31
CA PRO A 12 9.60 -11.64 -13.76
C PRO A 12 8.68 -11.14 -12.64
N ILE A 13 8.43 -11.95 -11.61
CA ILE A 13 7.63 -11.58 -10.45
C ILE A 13 8.31 -10.46 -9.64
N LYS A 14 9.64 -10.46 -9.55
CA LYS A 14 10.38 -9.38 -8.88
C LYS A 14 10.29 -8.08 -9.65
N TRP A 15 10.37 -8.13 -10.98
CA TRP A 15 10.22 -6.93 -11.80
C TRP A 15 8.83 -6.34 -11.64
N LEU A 16 7.80 -7.18 -11.66
CA LEU A 16 6.43 -6.75 -11.40
C LEU A 16 6.30 -6.11 -10.01
N ALA A 17 6.87 -6.73 -8.97
CA ALA A 17 6.86 -6.21 -7.62
C ALA A 17 7.58 -4.86 -7.51
N ASN A 18 8.73 -4.70 -8.16
CA ASN A 18 9.52 -3.46 -8.10
C ASN A 18 8.82 -2.32 -8.86
N ILE A 19 8.25 -2.61 -10.03
CA ILE A 19 7.43 -1.65 -10.79
C ILE A 19 6.20 -1.24 -9.97
N ALA A 20 5.52 -2.20 -9.33
CA ALA A 20 4.38 -1.92 -8.47
C ALA A 20 4.77 -1.07 -7.26
N GLY A 21 5.89 -1.39 -6.61
CA GLY A 21 6.42 -0.64 -5.47
C GLY A 21 6.78 0.80 -5.82
N VAL A 22 7.49 1.01 -6.94
CA VAL A 22 7.79 2.36 -7.46
C VAL A 22 6.52 3.12 -7.81
N SER A 23 5.58 2.46 -8.50
CA SER A 23 4.29 3.08 -8.87
C SER A 23 3.48 3.50 -7.64
N LEU A 24 3.49 2.70 -6.58
CA LEU A 24 2.84 3.02 -5.31
C LEU A 24 3.44 4.27 -4.66
N ILE A 25 4.78 4.37 -4.62
CA ILE A 25 5.48 5.54 -4.04
C ILE A 25 5.17 6.80 -4.86
N ILE A 26 5.24 6.73 -6.20
CA ILE A 26 4.94 7.87 -7.07
C ILE A 26 3.48 8.30 -6.93
N GLY A 27 2.54 7.35 -7.02
CA GLY A 27 1.11 7.63 -6.93
C GLY A 27 0.71 8.25 -5.60
N THR A 28 1.24 7.74 -4.48
CA THR A 28 0.99 8.29 -3.15
C THR A 28 1.64 9.67 -2.97
N THR A 29 2.85 9.90 -3.49
CA THR A 29 3.50 11.22 -3.48
C THR A 29 2.69 12.25 -4.25
N LEU A 30 2.19 11.90 -5.44
CA LEU A 30 1.32 12.78 -6.24
C LEU A 30 0.00 13.06 -5.53
N LEU A 31 -0.61 12.07 -4.88
CA LEU A 31 -1.82 12.24 -4.07
C LEU A 31 -1.59 13.22 -2.90
N ILE A 32 -0.46 13.09 -2.19
CA ILE A 32 -0.08 14.00 -1.10
C ILE A 32 0.04 15.43 -1.63
N LYS A 33 0.76 15.63 -2.75
CA LYS A 33 0.94 16.95 -3.37
C LYS A 33 -0.41 17.55 -3.80
N ASN A 34 -1.23 16.79 -4.52
CA ASN A 34 -2.52 17.25 -5.02
C ASN A 34 -3.50 17.60 -3.90
N ARG A 35 -3.52 16.83 -2.81
CA ARG A 35 -4.35 17.15 -1.64
C ARG A 35 -3.85 18.36 -0.87
N SER A 36 -2.54 18.50 -0.72
CA SER A 36 -1.93 19.65 -0.02
C SER A 36 -2.17 20.97 -0.75
N ALA A 37 -2.29 20.94 -2.08
CA ALA A 37 -2.58 22.10 -2.90
C ALA A 37 -4.04 22.57 -2.78
N LYS A 38 -4.98 21.69 -2.40
CA LYS A 38 -6.42 22.00 -2.30
C LYS A 38 -6.83 22.22 -0.85
N LYS A 39 -6.40 23.35 -0.26
CA LYS A 39 -6.66 23.70 1.15
C LYS A 39 -8.15 23.94 1.49
N ASP A 40 -8.99 24.13 0.49
CA ASP A 40 -10.42 24.45 0.65
C ASP A 40 -11.31 23.22 0.94
N GLN A 41 -10.76 22.01 0.79
CA GLN A 41 -11.47 20.77 1.07
C GLN A 41 -11.21 20.33 2.52
N LYS A 42 -12.26 20.23 3.34
CA LYS A 42 -12.16 19.64 4.69
C LYS A 42 -11.81 18.16 4.57
N SER A 43 -10.54 17.82 4.74
CA SER A 43 -10.06 16.44 4.76
C SER A 43 -10.00 15.94 6.20
N THR A 44 -10.66 14.80 6.46
CA THR A 44 -10.65 14.14 7.77
C THR A 44 -9.29 13.49 8.05
N TYR A 45 -8.87 13.39 9.31
CA TYR A 45 -7.64 12.70 9.73
C TYR A 45 -7.45 11.31 9.08
N PHE A 46 -8.52 10.51 9.03
CA PHE A 46 -8.52 9.18 8.40
C PHE A 46 -8.22 9.20 6.89
N ASP A 47 -8.51 10.32 6.22
CA ASP A 47 -8.24 10.50 4.79
C ASP A 47 -6.74 10.64 4.54
N TRP A 48 -6.01 11.31 5.43
CA TRP A 48 -4.55 11.45 5.38
C TRP A 48 -3.82 10.22 5.89
N TYR A 49 -4.37 9.59 6.94
CA TYR A 49 -3.78 8.39 7.54
C TYR A 49 -3.53 7.28 6.52
N LEU A 50 -4.53 6.96 5.68
CA LEU A 50 -4.40 5.93 4.66
C LEU A 50 -3.34 6.29 3.61
N VAL A 51 -3.29 7.56 3.19
CA VAL A 51 -2.32 8.02 2.19
C VAL A 51 -0.89 7.94 2.72
N TYR A 52 -0.65 8.38 3.95
CA TYR A 52 0.66 8.27 4.58
C TYR A 52 1.05 6.82 4.87
N MET A 53 0.09 5.98 5.26
CA MET A 53 0.32 4.56 5.47
C MET A 53 0.71 3.85 4.17
N ALA A 54 0.01 4.12 3.07
CA ALA A 54 0.34 3.58 1.75
C ALA A 54 1.72 4.05 1.26
N PHE A 55 2.06 5.32 1.48
CA PHE A 55 3.40 5.85 1.18
C PHE A 55 4.47 5.16 2.03
N GLY A 56 4.25 5.03 3.34
CA GLY A 56 5.15 4.35 4.27
C GLY A 56 5.37 2.89 3.91
N LEU A 57 4.32 2.15 3.54
CA LEU A 57 4.40 0.77 3.04
C LEU A 57 5.28 0.68 1.79
N GLY A 58 5.08 1.58 0.82
CA GLY A 58 5.90 1.63 -0.40
C GLY A 58 7.37 1.88 -0.10
N VAL A 59 7.67 2.92 0.69
CA VAL A 59 9.05 3.32 1.02
C VAL A 59 9.77 2.24 1.83
N THR A 60 9.12 1.69 2.86
CA THR A 60 9.72 0.64 3.70
C THR A 60 9.83 -0.70 2.97
N GLY A 61 8.89 -1.04 2.09
CA GLY A 61 8.95 -2.26 1.28
C GLY A 61 10.10 -2.23 0.27
N MET A 62 10.23 -1.13 -0.49
CA MET A 62 11.37 -0.92 -1.39
C MET A 62 12.68 -0.77 -0.62
N GLY A 63 12.65 -0.07 0.53
CA GLY A 63 13.80 0.08 1.41
C GLY A 63 14.31 -1.25 1.95
N ALA A 64 13.43 -2.18 2.29
CA ALA A 64 13.82 -3.52 2.74
C ALA A 64 14.54 -4.30 1.63
N GLU A 65 14.10 -4.18 0.37
CA GLU A 65 14.81 -4.79 -0.75
C GLU A 65 16.19 -4.15 -0.97
N LEU A 66 16.25 -2.82 -1.01
CA LEU A 66 17.48 -2.08 -1.28
C LEU A 66 18.55 -2.30 -0.20
N THR A 67 18.15 -2.23 1.07
CA THR A 67 19.07 -2.45 2.21
C THR A 67 19.59 -3.89 2.26
N ARG A 68 18.74 -4.85 1.87
CA ARG A 68 19.13 -6.26 1.70
C ARG A 68 20.13 -6.44 0.55
N LEU A 69 19.93 -5.75 -0.57
CA LEU A 69 20.86 -5.77 -1.70
C LEU A 69 22.20 -5.08 -1.38
N ALA A 70 22.18 -4.05 -0.53
CA ALA A 70 23.37 -3.36 -0.05
C ALA A 70 24.17 -4.14 1.00
N GLY A 71 23.71 -5.33 1.42
CA GLY A 71 24.40 -6.16 2.42
C GLY A 71 24.31 -5.61 3.85
N LEU A 72 23.46 -4.61 4.11
CA LEU A 72 23.32 -3.98 5.42
C LEU A 72 22.35 -4.78 6.30
N ALA A 73 22.84 -5.87 6.90
CA ALA A 73 22.00 -6.81 7.66
C ALA A 73 21.21 -6.13 8.79
N GLY A 74 21.87 -5.34 9.65
CA GLY A 74 21.21 -4.66 10.78
C GLY A 74 20.10 -3.70 10.34
N VAL A 75 20.34 -2.93 9.28
CA VAL A 75 19.34 -1.98 8.72
C VAL A 75 18.20 -2.73 8.04
N SER A 76 18.51 -3.82 7.33
CA SER A 76 17.50 -4.65 6.67
C SER A 76 16.49 -5.20 7.67
N PHE A 77 16.95 -5.69 8.82
CA PHE A 77 16.05 -6.17 9.87
C PHE A 77 15.20 -5.05 10.48
N ALA A 78 15.78 -3.87 10.73
CA ALA A 78 15.04 -2.74 11.26
C ALA A 78 13.95 -2.26 10.28
N VAL A 79 14.28 -2.09 9.00
CA VAL A 79 13.32 -1.67 7.96
C VAL A 79 12.23 -2.72 7.78
N TYR A 80 12.59 -4.00 7.78
CA TYR A 80 11.63 -5.09 7.67
C TYR A 80 10.68 -5.15 8.87
N TYR A 81 11.19 -4.96 10.09
CA TYR A 81 10.36 -4.89 11.29
C TYR A 81 9.34 -3.74 11.21
N ILE A 82 9.79 -2.54 10.83
CA ILE A 82 8.91 -1.38 10.64
C ILE A 82 7.87 -1.66 9.55
N HIS A 83 8.28 -2.27 8.44
CA HIS A 83 7.37 -2.62 7.35
C HIS A 83 6.25 -3.56 7.84
N LEU A 84 6.59 -4.59 8.63
CA LEU A 84 5.59 -5.51 9.19
C LEU A 84 4.64 -4.82 10.17
N MET A 85 5.11 -3.86 10.97
CA MET A 85 4.23 -3.05 11.83
C MET A 85 3.25 -2.21 11.00
N LEU A 86 3.70 -1.63 9.89
CA LEU A 86 2.84 -0.88 8.96
C LEU A 86 1.81 -1.78 8.27
N VAL A 87 2.20 -3.01 7.88
CA VAL A 87 1.29 -4.01 7.32
C VAL A 87 0.23 -4.42 8.35
N TRP A 88 0.64 -4.66 9.60
CA TRP A 88 -0.30 -4.97 10.67
C TRP A 88 -1.28 -3.81 10.90
N ALA A 89 -0.77 -2.58 10.97
CA ALA A 89 -1.61 -1.39 11.09
C ALA A 89 -2.58 -1.28 9.90
N LEU A 90 -2.11 -1.53 8.66
CA LEU A 90 -2.99 -1.52 7.49
C LEU A 90 -4.18 -2.44 7.68
N PHE A 91 -3.98 -3.68 8.12
CA PHE A 91 -5.08 -4.62 8.36
C PHE A 91 -5.99 -4.19 9.51
N ALA A 92 -5.42 -3.72 10.62
CA ALA A 92 -6.21 -3.27 11.77
C ALA A 92 -7.11 -2.07 11.43
N TYR A 93 -6.63 -1.14 10.59
CA TYR A 93 -7.37 0.05 10.18
C TYR A 93 -8.16 -0.12 8.89
N LEU A 94 -7.99 -1.24 8.17
CA LEU A 94 -8.73 -1.56 6.94
C LEU A 94 -10.25 -1.44 7.11
N PRO A 95 -10.90 -2.06 8.13
CA PRO A 95 -12.35 -1.98 8.32
C PRO A 95 -12.85 -0.59 8.70
N PHE A 96 -12.00 0.26 9.26
CA PHE A 96 -12.35 1.61 9.70
C PHE A 96 -12.00 2.68 8.65
N SER A 97 -11.51 2.28 7.48
CA SER A 97 -11.03 3.19 6.44
C SER A 97 -11.99 3.34 5.26
N LYS A 98 -11.72 4.32 4.39
CA LYS A 98 -12.46 4.52 3.13
C LYS A 98 -12.35 3.32 2.17
N LEU A 99 -11.39 2.40 2.35
CA LEU A 99 -11.30 1.15 1.57
C LEU A 99 -12.44 0.19 1.90
N ALA A 100 -12.83 0.08 3.17
CA ALA A 100 -13.99 -0.73 3.54
C ALA A 100 -15.29 -0.14 2.97
N HIS A 101 -15.39 1.19 2.92
CA HIS A 101 -16.50 1.87 2.25
C HIS A 101 -16.54 1.61 0.74
N LEU A 102 -15.39 1.54 0.07
CA LEU A 102 -15.33 1.16 -1.34
C LEU A 102 -15.93 -0.23 -1.55
N VAL A 103 -15.49 -1.22 -0.76
CA VAL A 103 -15.98 -2.61 -0.85
C VAL A 103 -17.47 -2.70 -0.53
N TYR A 104 -17.93 -2.00 0.52
CA TYR A 104 -19.34 -1.97 0.87
C TYR A 104 -20.19 -1.38 -0.26
N ARG A 105 -19.72 -0.28 -0.85
CA ARG A 105 -20.44 0.39 -1.95
C ARG A 105 -20.47 -0.46 -3.21
N THR A 106 -19.38 -1.13 -3.58
CA THR A 106 -19.37 -2.02 -4.76
C THR A 106 -20.32 -3.19 -4.56
N VAL A 107 -20.27 -3.85 -3.40
CA VAL A 107 -21.16 -4.97 -3.08
C VAL A 107 -22.63 -4.52 -3.07
N ALA A 108 -22.94 -3.38 -2.48
CA ALA A 108 -24.30 -2.85 -2.45
C ALA A 108 -24.84 -2.49 -3.84
N MET A 109 -24.01 -1.92 -4.73
CA MET A 109 -24.42 -1.64 -6.11
C MET A 109 -24.66 -2.93 -6.89
N THR A 110 -23.75 -3.91 -6.80
CA THR A 110 -23.95 -5.22 -7.45
C THR A 110 -25.16 -5.98 -6.89
N TYR A 111 -25.44 -5.84 -5.60
CA TYR A 111 -26.61 -6.45 -4.97
C TYR A 111 -27.91 -5.78 -5.40
N ASN A 112 -27.95 -4.45 -5.47
CA ASN A 112 -29.13 -3.73 -5.98
C ASN A 112 -29.44 -4.08 -7.43
N GLU A 113 -28.41 -4.19 -8.27
CA GLU A 113 -28.55 -4.56 -9.67
C GLU A 113 -28.99 -6.03 -9.82
N TYR A 114 -28.46 -6.94 -8.97
CA TYR A 114 -28.91 -8.33 -8.90
C TYR A 114 -30.34 -8.46 -8.36
N ALA A 115 -30.74 -7.64 -7.38
CA ALA A 115 -32.06 -7.65 -6.76
C ALA A 115 -33.14 -6.97 -7.62
N GLY A 116 -32.82 -6.51 -8.83
CA GLY A 116 -33.76 -5.86 -9.75
C GLY A 116 -34.31 -4.53 -9.23
N ARG A 117 -33.65 -3.90 -8.24
CA ARG A 117 -34.01 -2.59 -7.70
C ARG A 117 -33.28 -1.50 -8.50
N ASN A 118 -33.46 -1.52 -9.81
CA ASN A 118 -33.02 -0.42 -10.67
C ASN A 118 -34.07 0.68 -10.59
N PHE A 119 -33.65 1.92 -10.31
CA PHE A 119 -34.47 3.12 -10.53
C PHE A 119 -34.56 3.40 -12.03
#